data_AF-A0A7S2SCS0-F1
#
_entry.id   AF-A0A7S2SCS0-F1
#
_cell.length_a   1.000
_cell.length_b   1.000
_cell.length_c   1.000
_cell.angle_alpha   90.00
_cell.angle_beta   90.00
_cell.angle_gamma   90.00
#
_symmetry.space_group_name_H-M   'P 1'
#
loop_
_entity.id
_entity.type
_entity.pdbx_description
1 polymer ?
#
loop_
_entity_poly.entity_id
_entity_poly.type
_entity_poly.pdbx_seq_one_letter_code
_entity_poly.pdbx_strand_id
1 'polypeptide(L)'
;GGSVRGMADEEEGAWSEAKGEEFVDVVQPAVDFFESKPFNRDMQAFVEEHCHHFARVSEAKTDEEVEHSLKFTDLHRQYLSLFEEELEDFLRTQGCSSADFFSQCRDALEDRFVPLFEEHHHHWFVDALLSSMSYEHFFSSMCEAARLQASTGNAGRHK
;
A
#
# COMPACT_ATOMS: atom_id res chain seq x y z
N GLY A 1 63.43 -17.36 -46.81
CA GLY A 1 63.04 -16.54 -45.65
C GLY A 1 62.18 -15.43 -46.19
N GLY A 2 60.96 -15.20 -45.74
CA GLY A 2 60.41 -15.40 -44.41
C GLY A 2 59.92 -14.02 -43.96
N SER A 3 58.61 -13.83 -43.86
CA SER A 3 57.98 -13.04 -42.78
C SER A 3 56.47 -13.05 -42.99
N VAL A 4 55.80 -13.84 -42.17
CA VAL A 4 54.38 -13.77 -41.83
C VAL A 4 54.05 -12.38 -41.27
N ARG A 5 52.87 -11.87 -41.58
CA ARG A 5 52.17 -10.92 -40.69
C ARG A 5 50.68 -11.25 -40.74
N GLY A 6 50.25 -12.01 -39.74
CA GLY A 6 48.85 -12.08 -39.35
C GLY A 6 48.46 -10.80 -38.64
N MET A 7 47.18 -10.46 -38.71
CA MET A 7 46.51 -9.58 -37.78
C MET A 7 45.06 -10.05 -37.74
N ALA A 8 44.80 -10.89 -36.74
CA ALA A 8 43.47 -11.09 -36.19
C ALA A 8 43.22 -9.89 -35.27
N ASP A 9 42.19 -9.10 -35.57
CA ASP A 9 41.59 -8.17 -34.64
C ASP A 9 40.22 -8.78 -34.27
N GLU A 10 40.24 -9.64 -33.26
CA GLU A 10 39.05 -10.00 -32.49
C GLU A 10 39.03 -9.05 -31.28
N GLU A 11 38.27 -7.96 -31.38
CA GLU A 11 37.89 -7.17 -30.19
C GLU A 11 36.91 -8.00 -29.36
N GLU A 12 37.46 -8.70 -28.37
CA GLU A 12 36.74 -9.27 -27.24
C GLU A 12 36.09 -8.13 -26.43
N GLY A 13 34.81 -7.89 -26.72
CA GLY A 13 33.96 -6.98 -25.95
C GLY A 13 33.83 -7.48 -24.52
N ALA A 14 34.45 -6.75 -23.59
CA ALA A 14 34.34 -6.97 -22.15
C ALA A 14 32.89 -6.75 -21.69
N TRP A 15 32.13 -7.83 -21.62
CA TRP A 15 30.84 -7.86 -20.94
C TRP A 15 31.09 -7.65 -19.44
N SER A 16 30.80 -6.44 -18.97
CA SER A 16 30.83 -6.13 -17.55
C SER A 16 29.67 -6.85 -16.88
N GLU A 17 29.98 -7.82 -16.02
CA GLU A 17 29.02 -8.42 -15.09
C GLU A 17 28.39 -7.30 -14.26
N ALA A 18 27.16 -6.92 -14.61
CA ALA A 18 26.30 -6.18 -13.71
C ALA A 18 26.17 -7.04 -12.46
N LYS A 19 26.78 -6.60 -11.35
CA LYS A 19 26.53 -7.19 -10.04
C LYS A 19 25.02 -7.12 -9.82
N GLY A 20 24.37 -8.28 -9.85
CA GLY A 20 22.95 -8.37 -9.52
C GLY A 20 22.76 -7.74 -8.15
N GLU A 21 22.03 -6.64 -8.11
CA GLU A 21 21.49 -6.14 -6.85
C GLU A 21 20.69 -7.29 -6.23
N GLU A 22 21.03 -7.64 -4.99
CA GLU A 22 20.36 -8.72 -4.28
C GLU A 22 18.88 -8.35 -4.19
N PHE A 23 18.01 -9.13 -4.85
CA PHE A 23 16.58 -8.90 -4.82
C PHE A 23 16.09 -9.07 -3.38
N VAL A 24 15.81 -7.95 -2.72
CA VAL A 24 15.20 -7.94 -1.39
C VAL A 24 13.69 -7.99 -1.59
N ASP A 25 13.08 -9.14 -1.29
CA ASP A 25 11.63 -9.27 -1.19
C ASP A 25 11.14 -8.46 0.02
N VAL A 26 10.59 -7.28 -0.25
CA VAL A 26 10.01 -6.40 0.77
C VAL A 26 8.50 -6.57 0.89
N VAL A 27 7.88 -7.35 -0.02
CA VAL A 27 6.42 -7.48 -0.07
C VAL A 27 5.90 -8.35 1.05
N GLN A 28 6.53 -9.48 1.36
CA GLN A 28 6.13 -10.31 2.50
C GLN A 28 6.34 -9.59 3.85
N PRO A 29 7.48 -8.93 4.12
CA PRO A 29 7.62 -8.09 5.31
C PRO A 29 6.58 -6.96 5.39
N ALA A 30 6.16 -6.39 4.25
CA ALA A 30 5.10 -5.39 4.23
C ALA A 30 3.75 -5.98 4.65
N VAL A 31 3.39 -7.18 4.17
CA VAL A 31 2.18 -7.89 4.61
C VAL A 31 2.15 -7.96 6.15
N ASP A 32 3.22 -8.43 6.76
CA ASP A 32 3.31 -8.57 8.22
C ASP A 32 3.21 -7.21 8.94
N PHE A 33 3.75 -6.15 8.35
CA PHE A 33 3.65 -4.79 8.88
C PHE A 33 2.23 -4.22 8.81
N PHE A 34 1.54 -4.37 7.68
CA PHE A 34 0.16 -3.91 7.51
C PHE A 34 -0.83 -4.71 8.38
N GLU A 35 -0.52 -5.97 8.69
CA GLU A 35 -1.26 -6.77 9.68
C GLU A 35 -0.85 -6.48 11.13
N SER A 36 0.20 -5.67 11.34
CA SER A 36 0.72 -5.42 12.67
C SER A 36 -0.21 -4.55 13.52
N LYS A 37 -0.21 -4.81 14.83
CA LYS A 37 -1.02 -4.04 15.79
C LYS A 37 -0.69 -2.55 15.84
N PRO A 38 0.59 -2.10 15.74
CA PRO A 38 0.92 -0.68 15.74
C PRO A 38 0.28 0.08 14.58
N PHE A 39 0.49 -0.37 13.34
CA PHE A 39 -0.09 0.25 12.15
C PHE A 39 -1.62 0.34 12.26
N ASN A 40 -2.27 -0.81 12.53
CA ASN A 40 -3.72 -0.86 12.66
C ASN A 40 -4.25 0.05 13.78
N ARG A 41 -3.52 0.18 14.89
CA ARG A 41 -3.91 1.07 15.99
C ARG A 41 -3.92 2.53 15.54
N ASP A 42 -2.90 2.97 14.83
CA ASP A 42 -2.74 4.38 14.48
C ASP A 42 -3.74 4.79 13.39
N MET A 43 -3.97 3.92 12.41
CA MET A 43 -5.05 4.09 11.42
C MET A 43 -6.44 4.08 12.07
N GLN A 44 -6.68 3.16 13.01
CA GLN A 44 -7.96 3.08 13.73
C GLN A 44 -8.19 4.31 14.63
N ALA A 45 -7.15 4.83 15.27
CA ALA A 45 -7.25 6.05 16.08
C ALA A 45 -7.70 7.25 15.23
N PHE A 46 -7.15 7.38 14.01
CA PHE A 46 -7.59 8.41 13.05
C PHE A 46 -9.08 8.25 12.70
N VAL A 47 -9.53 7.03 12.43
CA VAL A 47 -10.93 6.74 12.12
C VAL A 47 -11.83 7.13 13.30
N GLU A 48 -11.49 6.72 14.53
CA GLU A 48 -12.27 7.01 15.73
C GLU A 48 -12.37 8.51 16.04
N GLU A 49 -11.28 9.26 15.80
CA GLU A 49 -11.26 10.70 16.01
C GLU A 49 -12.15 11.44 15.02
N HIS A 50 -12.17 11.03 13.75
CA HIS A 50 -12.79 11.79 12.67
C HIS A 50 -14.14 11.25 12.16
N CYS A 51 -14.53 10.02 12.53
CA CYS A 51 -15.76 9.39 12.02
C CYS A 51 -17.02 10.18 12.37
N HIS A 52 -17.02 10.98 13.45
CA HIS A 52 -18.16 11.81 13.82
C HIS A 52 -18.58 12.82 12.73
N HIS A 53 -17.67 13.20 11.83
CA HIS A 53 -18.01 14.03 10.66
C HIS A 53 -18.91 13.31 9.64
N PHE A 54 -18.96 11.98 9.69
CA PHE A 54 -19.73 11.13 8.79
C PHE A 54 -21.06 10.69 9.39
N ALA A 55 -21.38 11.05 10.65
CA ALA A 55 -22.59 10.58 11.34
C ALA A 55 -23.87 10.80 10.52
N ARG A 56 -24.05 12.00 9.94
CA ARG A 56 -25.25 12.32 9.15
C ARG A 56 -25.35 11.52 7.86
N VAL A 57 -24.23 11.32 7.16
CA VAL A 57 -24.21 10.56 5.89
C VAL A 57 -24.24 9.05 6.14
N SER A 58 -23.81 8.60 7.32
CA SER A 58 -23.83 7.19 7.70
C SER A 58 -25.24 6.61 7.90
N GLU A 59 -26.24 7.49 8.06
CA GLU A 59 -27.67 7.17 8.17
C GLU A 59 -28.40 7.16 6.82
N ALA A 60 -27.74 7.61 5.74
CA ALA A 60 -28.30 7.56 4.39
C ALA A 60 -28.57 6.11 3.98
N LYS A 61 -29.69 5.89 3.27
CA LYS A 61 -30.10 4.53 2.86
C LYS A 61 -29.54 4.15 1.50
N THR A 62 -29.21 5.14 0.68
CA THR A 62 -28.62 4.95 -0.65
C THR A 62 -27.52 5.98 -0.89
N ASP A 63 -26.59 5.65 -1.77
CA ASP A 63 -25.48 6.56 -2.11
C ASP A 63 -25.98 7.84 -2.80
N GLU A 64 -27.14 7.82 -3.46
CA GLU A 64 -27.71 9.03 -4.06
C GLU A 64 -28.18 10.06 -3.00
N GLU A 65 -28.38 9.63 -1.75
CA GLU A 65 -28.72 10.51 -0.62
C GLU A 65 -27.47 11.09 0.06
N VAL A 66 -26.27 10.65 -0.32
CA VAL A 66 -25.00 11.05 0.29
C VAL A 66 -24.44 12.29 -0.40
N GLU A 67 -24.41 13.40 0.34
CA GLU A 67 -23.67 14.60 -0.08
C GLU A 67 -22.19 14.45 0.30
N HIS A 68 -21.33 14.20 -0.68
CA HIS A 68 -19.88 14.14 -0.49
C HIS A 68 -19.28 15.55 -0.33
N SER A 69 -19.12 15.98 0.92
CA SER A 69 -18.50 17.25 1.24
C SER A 69 -17.01 17.26 0.94
N LEU A 70 -16.47 18.43 0.54
CA LEU A 70 -15.02 18.68 0.42
C LEU A 70 -14.24 18.26 1.67
N LYS A 71 -14.87 18.40 2.85
CA LYS A 71 -14.28 17.99 4.12
C LYS A 71 -13.91 16.50 4.16
N PHE A 72 -14.70 15.64 3.51
CA PHE A 72 -14.40 14.20 3.47
C PHE A 72 -13.17 13.91 2.62
N THR A 73 -13.01 14.63 1.50
CA THR A 73 -11.81 14.54 0.68
C THR A 73 -10.58 15.07 1.41
N ASP A 74 -10.71 16.14 2.21
CA ASP A 74 -9.61 16.66 3.02
C ASP A 74 -9.17 15.70 4.13
N LEU A 75 -10.13 14.99 4.74
CA LEU A 75 -9.82 13.94 5.73
C LEU A 75 -9.20 12.71 5.06
N HIS A 76 -9.62 12.35 3.85
CA HIS A 76 -9.00 11.26 3.09
C HIS A 76 -7.55 11.58 2.73
N ARG A 77 -7.24 12.83 2.35
CA ARG A 77 -5.85 13.26 2.14
C ARG A 77 -5.00 13.12 3.39
N GLN A 78 -5.53 13.52 4.55
CA GLN A 78 -4.82 13.37 5.83
C GLN A 78 -4.61 11.90 6.20
N TYR A 79 -5.62 11.05 5.98
CA TYR A 79 -5.52 9.61 6.14
C TYR A 79 -4.41 9.01 5.27
N LEU A 80 -4.35 9.40 3.99
CA LEU A 80 -3.29 8.96 3.08
C LEU A 80 -1.91 9.44 3.52
N SER A 81 -1.78 10.67 4.00
CA SER A 81 -0.50 11.16 4.53
C SER A 81 -0.02 10.35 5.74
N LEU A 82 -0.91 9.99 6.66
CA LEU A 82 -0.57 9.12 7.79
C LEU A 82 -0.13 7.73 7.32
N PHE A 83 -0.86 7.16 6.36
CA PHE A 83 -0.54 5.87 5.77
C PHE A 83 0.84 5.88 5.08
N GLU A 84 1.11 6.91 4.29
CA GLU A 84 2.38 7.11 3.59
C GLU A 84 3.55 7.28 4.58
N GLU A 85 3.35 8.04 5.66
CA GLU A 85 4.36 8.21 6.71
C GLU A 85 4.73 6.89 7.38
N GLU A 86 3.73 6.09 7.78
CA GLU A 86 3.94 4.76 8.37
C GLU A 86 4.63 3.80 7.39
N LEU A 87 4.23 3.82 6.11
CA LEU A 87 4.87 3.03 5.05
C LEU A 87 6.33 3.45 4.84
N GLU A 88 6.61 4.75 4.77
CA GLU A 88 7.97 5.25 4.62
C GLU A 88 8.87 4.88 5.80
N ASP A 89 8.35 4.98 7.03
CA ASP A 89 9.08 4.56 8.22
C ASP A 89 9.37 3.06 8.21
N PHE A 90 8.39 2.23 7.85
CA PHE A 90 8.60 0.81 7.65
C PHE A 90 9.70 0.54 6.60
N LEU A 91 9.60 1.13 5.41
CA LEU A 91 10.57 0.92 4.33
C LEU A 91 11.98 1.38 4.74
N ARG A 92 12.09 2.48 5.48
CA ARG A 92 13.35 2.97 6.05
C ARG A 92 13.98 1.93 6.99
N THR A 93 13.19 1.21 7.78
CA THR A 93 13.69 0.13 8.66
C THR A 93 14.15 -1.10 7.89
N GLN A 94 13.56 -1.37 6.72
CA GLN A 94 13.97 -2.45 5.83
C GLN A 94 15.15 -2.08 4.93
N GLY A 95 15.53 -0.80 4.87
CA GLY A 95 16.58 -0.30 3.97
C GLY A 95 16.14 -0.23 2.51
N CYS A 96 14.83 -0.22 2.24
CA CYS A 96 14.26 -0.14 0.90
C CYS A 96 13.72 1.28 0.63
N SER A 97 13.73 1.70 -0.64
CA SER A 97 13.05 2.93 -1.03
C SER A 97 11.58 2.66 -1.37
N SER A 98 10.74 3.70 -1.32
CA SER A 98 9.34 3.62 -1.80
C SER A 98 9.26 3.28 -3.28
N ALA A 99 10.23 3.74 -4.10
CA ALA A 99 10.30 3.39 -5.50
C ALA A 99 10.50 1.87 -5.72
N ASP A 100 11.36 1.24 -4.92
CA ASP A 100 11.62 -0.20 -5.00
C ASP A 100 10.38 -0.99 -4.58
N PHE A 101 9.73 -0.59 -3.48
CA PHE A 101 8.49 -1.19 -3.02
C PHE A 101 7.38 -1.11 -4.08
N PHE A 102 7.14 0.07 -4.65
CA PHE A 102 6.12 0.21 -5.70
C PHE A 102 6.47 -0.52 -7.00
N SER A 103 7.77 -0.66 -7.32
CA SER A 103 8.20 -1.51 -8.44
C SER A 103 7.82 -2.96 -8.19
N GLN A 104 8.10 -3.49 -6.98
CA GLN A 104 7.75 -4.86 -6.62
C GLN A 104 6.23 -5.07 -6.55
N CYS A 105 5.46 -4.11 -6.04
CA CYS A 105 4.00 -4.16 -6.10
C CYS A 105 3.48 -4.23 -7.54
N ARG A 106 4.10 -3.46 -8.46
CA ARG A 106 3.73 -3.48 -9.88
C ARG A 106 4.08 -4.82 -10.53
N ASP A 107 5.25 -5.37 -10.24
CA ASP A 107 5.65 -6.66 -10.77
C ASP A 107 4.76 -7.80 -10.24
N ALA A 108 4.29 -7.70 -8.99
CA ALA A 108 3.29 -8.61 -8.41
C ALA A 108 1.90 -8.51 -9.06
N LEU A 109 1.53 -7.35 -9.63
CA LEU A 109 0.28 -7.15 -10.39
C LEU A 109 0.40 -7.53 -11.87
N GLU A 110 1.56 -7.30 -12.48
CA GLU A 110 1.79 -7.50 -13.91
C GLU A 110 2.32 -8.90 -14.26
N ASP A 111 2.35 -9.81 -13.27
CA ASP A 111 2.86 -11.19 -13.40
C ASP A 111 4.27 -11.28 -14.01
N ARG A 112 5.06 -10.21 -13.88
CA ARG A 112 6.46 -10.23 -14.28
C ARG A 112 7.22 -11.02 -13.23
N PHE A 113 7.77 -12.16 -13.64
CA PHE A 113 8.58 -13.07 -12.81
C PHE A 113 7.84 -14.10 -11.95
N VAL A 114 6.64 -14.54 -12.34
CA VAL A 114 6.10 -15.80 -11.79
C VAL A 114 6.61 -16.96 -12.63
N PRO A 115 7.47 -17.88 -12.11
CA PRO A 115 7.73 -19.15 -12.78
C PRO A 115 6.41 -19.82 -13.14
N LEU A 116 6.34 -20.54 -14.27
CA LEU A 116 5.11 -21.16 -14.81
C LEU A 116 4.30 -22.06 -13.82
N PHE A 117 4.81 -22.29 -12.61
CA PHE A 117 4.28 -23.19 -11.59
C PHE A 117 4.22 -22.59 -10.17
N GLU A 118 4.46 -21.29 -9.96
CA GLU A 118 4.30 -20.65 -8.64
C GLU A 118 2.99 -19.86 -8.56
N GLU A 119 2.36 -19.85 -7.38
CA GLU A 119 1.14 -19.09 -7.10
C GLU A 119 1.47 -17.60 -6.95
N HIS A 120 0.51 -16.74 -7.30
CA HIS A 120 0.62 -15.28 -7.20
C HIS A 120 0.67 -14.84 -5.72
N HIS A 121 1.83 -15.01 -5.07
CA HIS A 121 1.96 -14.96 -3.61
C HIS A 121 1.50 -13.63 -2.97
N HIS A 122 1.49 -12.51 -3.72
CA HIS A 122 1.22 -11.18 -3.16
C HIS A 122 0.20 -10.31 -3.92
N HIS A 123 -0.42 -10.81 -5.00
CA HIS A 123 -1.41 -10.03 -5.75
C HIS A 123 -2.58 -9.58 -4.86
N TRP A 124 -3.10 -10.50 -4.03
CA TRP A 124 -4.16 -10.22 -3.07
C TRP A 124 -3.80 -9.10 -2.09
N PHE A 125 -2.52 -9.00 -1.71
CA PHE A 125 -2.03 -7.99 -0.78
C PHE A 125 -1.96 -6.63 -1.46
N VAL A 126 -1.42 -6.56 -2.68
CA VAL A 126 -1.35 -5.30 -3.43
C VAL A 126 -2.76 -4.77 -3.72
N ASP A 127 -3.70 -5.63 -4.10
CA ASP A 127 -5.11 -5.26 -4.26
C ASP A 127 -5.72 -4.73 -2.96
N ALA A 128 -5.50 -5.43 -1.83
CA ALA A 128 -5.98 -5.00 -0.52
C ALA A 128 -5.36 -3.66 -0.10
N LEU A 129 -4.07 -3.48 -0.34
CA LEU A 129 -3.33 -2.26 -0.07
C LEU A 129 -3.93 -1.07 -0.83
N LEU A 130 -4.06 -1.20 -2.16
CA LEU A 130 -4.64 -0.16 -3.01
C LEU A 130 -6.11 0.13 -2.66
N SER A 131 -6.87 -0.91 -2.37
CA SER A 131 -8.26 -0.78 -1.91
C SER A 131 -8.34 0.00 -0.59
N SER A 132 -7.45 -0.27 0.37
CA SER A 132 -7.41 0.41 1.67
C SER A 132 -7.09 1.91 1.57
N MET A 133 -6.39 2.31 0.50
CA MET A 133 -6.07 3.70 0.17
C MET A 133 -7.17 4.40 -0.63
N SER A 134 -8.15 3.65 -1.16
CA SER A 134 -9.23 4.21 -1.96
C SER A 134 -10.16 5.10 -1.13
N TYR A 135 -10.70 6.15 -1.77
CA TYR A 135 -11.68 7.02 -1.12
C TYR A 135 -12.94 6.24 -0.70
N GLU A 136 -13.38 5.29 -1.51
CA GLU A 136 -14.58 4.48 -1.24
C GLU A 136 -14.42 3.64 0.03
N HIS A 137 -13.29 2.93 0.16
CA HIS A 137 -13.00 2.14 1.36
C HIS A 137 -12.86 3.03 2.60
N PHE A 138 -12.15 4.15 2.47
CA PHE A 138 -12.03 5.16 3.53
C PHE A 138 -13.40 5.68 3.99
N PHE A 139 -14.24 6.07 3.03
CA PHE A 139 -15.57 6.61 3.29
C PHE A 139 -16.47 5.58 3.98
N SER A 140 -16.46 4.34 3.50
CA SER A 140 -17.20 3.23 4.10
C SER A 140 -16.76 2.98 5.55
N SER A 141 -15.45 2.89 5.79
CA SER A 141 -14.86 2.70 7.13
C SER A 141 -15.27 3.82 8.09
N MET A 142 -15.22 5.08 7.65
CA MET A 142 -15.66 6.23 8.44
C MET A 142 -17.15 6.19 8.80
N CYS A 143 -18.00 5.81 7.83
CA CYS A 143 -19.44 5.68 8.08
C CYS A 143 -19.75 4.54 9.05
N GLU A 144 -19.05 3.41 8.93
CA GLU A 144 -19.20 2.29 9.85
C GLU A 144 -18.79 2.66 11.27
N ALA A 145 -17.63 3.27 11.44
CA ALA A 145 -17.17 3.74 12.74
C ALA A 145 -18.14 4.75 13.36
N ALA A 146 -18.71 5.66 12.55
CA ALA A 146 -19.72 6.61 13.02
C ALA A 146 -20.98 5.91 13.56
N ARG A 147 -21.47 4.88 12.85
CA ARG A 147 -22.62 4.07 13.29
C ARG A 147 -22.33 3.33 14.59
N LEU A 148 -21.13 2.75 14.71
CA LEU A 148 -20.70 2.05 15.92
C LEU A 148 -20.61 2.99 17.13
N GLN A 149 -20.04 4.19 16.95
CA GLN A 149 -20.00 5.21 18.00
C GLN A 149 -21.40 5.68 18.43
N ALA A 150 -22.33 5.85 17.48
CA ALA A 150 -23.71 6.20 17.80
C ALA A 150 -24.40 5.10 18.62
N SER A 151 -24.16 3.83 18.28
CA SER A 151 -24.75 2.68 19.00
C SER A 151 -24.22 2.55 20.44
N THR A 152 -22.92 2.78 20.64
CA THR A 152 -22.25 2.67 21.95
C THR A 152 -22.55 3.87 22.85
N GLY A 153 -22.66 5.07 22.29
CA GLY A 153 -23.08 6.28 23.02
C GLY A 153 -24.53 6.21 23.54
N ASN A 154 -25.42 5.50 22.85
CA ASN A 154 -26.83 5.37 23.26
C ASN A 154 -27.03 4.37 24.42
N ALA A 155 -26.14 3.37 24.57
CA ALA A 155 -26.19 2.39 25.65
C ALA A 155 -25.87 2.98 27.05
N GLY A 156 -25.20 4.14 27.10
CA GLY A 156 -24.85 4.84 28.35
C GLY A 156 -25.92 5.80 28.88
N ARG A 157 -26.97 6.11 28.11
CA ARG A 157 -27.95 7.18 28.43
C ARG A 157 -29.27 6.71 29.04
N HIS A 158 -29.38 5.42 29.36
CA HIS A 158 -30.56 4.78 29.95
C HIS A 158 -30.31 4.17 31.35
N LYS A 159 -29.41 4.77 32.14
CA LYS A 159 -29.27 4.46 33.57
C LYS A 159 -29.37 5.72 34.41
#